data_AF-A0A9N7CEE0-F1
#
_entry.id   AF-A0A9N7CEE0-F1
#
_cell.length_a   1.000
_cell.length_b   1.000
_cell.length_c   1.000
_cell.angle_alpha   90.00
_cell.angle_beta   90.00
_cell.angle_gamma   90.00
#
_symmetry.space_group_name_H-M   'P 1'
#
loop_
_entity.id
_entity.type
_entity.pdbx_description
1 polymer ?
#
loop_
_entity_poly.entity_id
_entity_poly.type
_entity_poly.pdbx_seq_one_letter_code
_entity_poly.pdbx_strand_id
1 'polypeptide(L)' 'MLDGRELYAGAQWTHVQRFAAALQARGQNAVAIRDETPPPPRAPRARLRGLPPRPTPPTGA' A
#
# COMPACT_ATOMS: atom_id res chain seq x y z
N MET A 1 0.76 18.22 -3.99
CA MET A 1 1.41 19.22 -3.12
C MET A 1 0.38 19.74 -2.13
N LEU A 2 0.72 19.88 -0.85
CA LEU A 2 -0.09 20.53 0.20
C LEU A 2 0.77 21.61 0.84
N ASP A 3 0.33 22.87 0.83
CA ASP A 3 1.06 24.03 1.39
C ASP A 3 2.55 24.12 0.99
N GLY A 4 2.86 23.95 -0.30
CA GLY A 4 4.24 24.03 -0.79
C GLY A 4 5.13 22.82 -0.47
N ARG A 5 4.58 21.76 0.14
CA ARG A 5 5.29 20.50 0.44
C ARG A 5 4.99 19.43 -0.60
N GLU A 6 6.05 18.73 -1.00
CA GLU A 6 5.96 17.57 -1.90
C GLU A 6 5.30 16.41 -1.14
N LEU A 7 4.23 15.84 -1.72
CA LEU A 7 3.49 14.72 -1.13
C LEU A 7 3.94 13.42 -1.78
N TYR A 8 4.40 12.46 -0.97
CA TYR A 8 4.80 11.14 -1.44
C TYR A 8 3.79 10.08 -0.97
N ALA A 9 3.04 9.50 -1.91
CA ALA A 9 2.13 8.38 -1.65
C ALA A 9 2.89 7.07 -1.88
N GLY A 10 3.48 6.51 -0.82
CA GLY A 10 4.20 5.24 -0.87
C GLY A 10 3.30 4.04 -0.58
N ALA A 11 3.55 2.91 -1.24
CA ALA A 11 2.79 1.66 -1.16
C ALA A 11 2.65 1.04 0.25
N GLN A 12 3.41 1.53 1.24
CA GLN A 12 3.36 1.15 2.66
C GLN A 12 3.75 2.37 3.52
N TRP A 13 3.04 2.59 4.64
CA TRP A 13 3.25 3.74 5.54
C TRP A 13 4.71 3.88 6.03
N THR A 14 5.36 2.76 6.35
CA THR A 14 6.75 2.72 6.80
C THR A 14 7.75 3.22 5.76
N HIS A 15 7.45 3.06 4.47
CA HIS A 15 8.27 3.57 3.38
C HIS A 15 8.19 5.09 3.31
N VAL A 16 6.98 5.65 3.42
CA VAL A 16 6.74 7.11 3.35
C VAL A 16 7.49 7.83 4.46
N GLN A 17 7.48 7.28 5.68
CA GLN A 17 8.22 7.84 6.81
C GLN A 17 9.73 7.88 6.58
N ARG A 18 10.32 6.76 6.13
CA ARG A 18 11.77 6.67 5.86
C ARG A 18 12.20 7.61 4.75
N PHE A 19 11.37 7.76 3.72
CA PHE A 19 11.65 8.64 2.61
C PHE A 19 11.61 10.12 3.02
N ALA A 20 10.58 10.54 3.75
CA ALA A 20 10.49 11.90 4.27
C ALA A 20 11.70 12.26 5.16
N ALA A 21 12.14 11.33 6.02
CA ALA A 21 13.34 11.51 6.84
C ALA A 21 14.61 11.67 5.98
N ALA A 22 14.75 10.90 4.89
CA ALA A 22 15.88 11.01 3.98
C ALA A 22 15.90 12.36 3.22
N LEU A 23 14.75 12.90 2.85
CA LEU A 23 14.64 14.22 2.22
C LEU A 23 14.96 15.35 3.22
N GLN A 24 14.49 15.24 4.46
CA GLN A 24 14.85 16.17 5.53
C GLN A 24 16.35 16.19 5.81
N ALA A 25 17.01 15.03 5.82
CA ALA A 25 18.46 14.93 5.98
C ALA A 25 19.25 15.61 4.83
N ARG A 26 18.60 15.81 3.67
CA ARG A 26 19.15 16.56 2.52
C ARG A 26 18.77 18.05 2.54
N GLY A 27 18.16 18.53 3.62
CA GLY A 27 17.74 19.92 3.77
C GLY A 27 16.41 20.27 3.07
N GLN A 28 15.64 19.28 2.64
CA GLN A 28 14.36 19.50 1.97
C GLN A 28 13.19 19.52 2.98
N ASN A 29 12.23 20.42 2.76
CA ASN A 29 11.02 20.52 3.58
C ASN A 29 9.98 19.47 3.16
N ALA A 30 10.15 18.24 3.63
CA ALA A 30 9.28 17.11 3.36
C ALA A 30 8.56 16.63 4.63
N VAL A 31 7.31 16.14 4.49
CA VAL A 31 6.50 15.60 5.59
C VAL A 31 5.78 14.34 5.11
N ALA A 32 5.77 13.30 5.94
CA ALA A 32 4.98 12.09 5.70
C ALA A 32 3.53 12.29 6.17
N ILE A 33 2.57 12.17 5.26
CA ILE A 33 1.14 12.24 5.56
C ILE A 33 0.50 10.88 5.31
N ARG A 34 -0.28 10.41 6.28
CA ARG A 34 -0.97 9.13 6.16
C ARG A 34 -2.15 9.29 5.21
N ASP A 35 -2.31 8.34 4.31
CA ASP A 35 -3.53 8.25 3.51
C ASP A 35 -4.67 7.75 4.39
N GLU A 36 -5.60 8.65 4.70
CA GLU A 36 -6.84 8.36 5.44
C GLU A 36 -8.00 8.01 4.49
N THR A 37 -7.75 8.01 3.18
CA THR A 37 -8.77 7.67 2.18
C THR A 37 -9.31 6.27 2.48
N PRO A 38 -10.62 6.13 2.68
CA PRO A 38 -11.20 4.82 2.95
C PRO A 38 -10.96 3.90 1.74
N PRO A 39 -10.64 2.62 1.98
CA PRO A 39 -10.44 1.68 0.89
C PRO A 39 -11.73 1.55 0.08
N PRO A 40 -11.63 1.38 -1.25
CA PRO A 40 -12.82 1.18 -2.07
C PRO A 40 -13.58 -0.06 -1.61
N PRO A 41 -14.92 -0.06 -1.69
CA PRO A 41 -15.73 -1.21 -1.31
C PRO A 41 -15.28 -2.43 -2.08
N ARG A 42 -15.00 -3.53 -1.36
CA ARG A 42 -14.59 -4.79 -1.98
C ARG A 42 -15.76 -5.36 -2.76
N ALA A 43 -15.71 -5.25 -4.09
CA ALA A 43 -16.65 -5.96 -4.94
C ALA A 43 -16.39 -7.48 -4.81
N PRO A 44 -17.43 -8.30 -4.55
CA PRO A 44 -17.28 -9.74 -4.62
C PRO A 44 -16.82 -10.12 -6.03
N ARG A 45 -15.66 -10.77 -6.14
CA ARG A 45 -15.18 -11.28 -7.43
C ARG A 45 -16.13 -12.39 -7.86
N ALA A 46 -16.60 -12.31 -9.11
CA ALA A 46 -17.35 -13.40 -9.71
C ALA A 46 -16.52 -14.69 -9.60
N ARG A 47 -17.02 -15.67 -8.83
CA ARG A 47 -16.42 -17.00 -8.82
C ARG A 47 -16.67 -17.60 -10.19
N LEU A 48 -15.60 -17.93 -10.92
CA LEU A 48 -15.69 -18.79 -12.10
C LEU A 48 -16.31 -20.12 -11.64
N ARG A 49 -17.56 -20.36 -12.01
CA ARG A 49 -18.22 -21.66 -11.84
C ARG A 49 -17.66 -22.61 -12.89
N GLY A 50 -17.38 -23.85 -12.51
CA GLY A 50 -16.87 -24.88 -13.43
C GLY A 50 -15.34 -25.02 -13.49
N LEU A 51 -14.58 -24.29 -12.66
CA LEU A 51 -13.18 -24.61 -12.46
C LEU A 51 -13.05 -25.91 -11.65
N PRO A 52 -12.22 -26.87 -12.08
CA PRO A 52 -11.94 -28.05 -11.28
C PRO A 52 -11.31 -27.64 -9.94
N PRO A 53 -11.63 -28.34 -8.84
CA PRO A 53 -11.02 -28.06 -7.55
C PRO A 53 -9.50 -28.12 -7.67
N ARG A 54 -8.82 -27.10 -7.13
CA ARG A 54 -7.35 -27.11 -7.05
C ARG A 54 -6.94 -28.28 -6.15
N PRO A 55 -6.04 -29.17 -6.58
CA PRO A 55 -5.53 -30.22 -5.71
C PRO A 55 -4.88 -29.56 -4.49
N THR A 56 -5.38 -29.92 -3.30
CA THR A 56 -4.75 -29.56 -2.04
C THR A 56 -3.39 -30.25 -1.98
N PRO A 57 -2.29 -29.55 -1.67
CA PRO A 57 -1.02 -30.22 -1.46
C PRO A 57 -1.18 -31.22 -0.31
N PRO A 58 -0.55 -32.41 -0.39
CA PRO A 58 -0.58 -33.34 0.72
C PRO A 58 0.03 -32.63 1.94
N THR A 59 -0.73 -32.57 3.02
CA THR A 59 -0.20 -32.25 4.34
C THR A 59 0.85 -33.31 4.64
N GLY A 60 2.12 -32.88 4.70
CA GLY A 60 3.27 -33.75 4.89
C GLY A 60 3.07 -34.70 6.07
N ALA A 61 3.43 -35.97 5.83
CA ALA A 61 3.71 -36.97 6.84
C ALA A 61 5.21 -36.92 7.19
#